data_AF-S4YWZ5-F1
#
_entry.id   AF-S4YWZ5-F1
#
_cell.length_a   1.000
_cell.length_b   1.000
_cell.length_c   1.000
_cell.angle_alpha   90.00
_cell.angle_beta   90.00
_cell.angle_gamma   90.00
#
_symmetry.space_group_name_H-M   'P 1'
#
loop_
_entity.id
_entity.type
_entity.pdbx_description
1 polymer ?
#
loop_
_entity_poly.entity_id
_entity_poly.type
_entity_poly.pdbx_seq_one_letter_code
_entity_poly.pdbx_strand_id
1 'polypeptide(L)'
;MITAGIFIFVLGVIANMIINKKKIKLNSAYNIHFAKFTFENESGETRRKIDELAKNILKGRTSEQHMVATFKENNPRIVFGFYALAMSELGIEPALPHFPNWFEVRNPFIASLDIRKELIKAKKDIERKTHVNYDHWID
;
A
#
# COMPACT_ATOMS: atom_id res chain seq x y z
N MET A 1 2.14 44.03 7.01
CA MET A 1 1.38 43.30 5.96
C MET A 1 2.19 42.17 5.31
N ILE A 2 3.49 42.30 5.07
CA ILE A 2 4.33 41.23 4.46
C ILE A 2 4.40 39.96 5.35
N THR A 3 4.44 40.13 6.68
CA THR A 3 4.49 39.03 7.66
C THR A 3 3.22 38.16 7.68
N ALA A 4 2.05 38.74 7.43
CA ALA A 4 0.79 37.99 7.38
C ALA A 4 0.69 37.10 6.12
N GLY A 5 1.19 37.58 4.98
CA GLY A 5 1.22 36.81 3.73
C GLY A 5 2.17 35.60 3.81
N ILE A 6 3.35 35.76 4.43
CA ILE A 6 4.29 34.66 4.67
C ILE A 6 3.67 33.62 5.61
N PHE A 7 2.97 34.05 6.65
CA PHE A 7 2.34 33.14 7.61
C PHE A 7 1.22 32.30 6.98
N ILE A 8 0.35 32.91 6.16
CA ILE A 8 -0.71 32.19 5.44
C ILE A 8 -0.11 31.18 4.45
N PHE A 9 0.96 31.55 3.74
CA PHE A 9 1.65 30.64 2.84
C PHE A 9 2.25 29.44 3.57
N VAL A 10 2.95 29.66 4.68
CA VAL A 10 3.53 28.58 5.50
C VAL A 10 2.45 27.65 6.03
N LEU A 11 1.33 28.18 6.54
CA LEU A 11 0.19 27.37 6.99
C LEU A 11 -0.40 26.54 5.84
N GLY A 12 -0.51 27.11 4.64
CA GLY A 12 -0.98 26.40 3.45
C GLY A 12 -0.06 25.24 3.06
N VAL A 13 1.26 25.44 3.08
CA VAL A 13 2.25 24.39 2.81
C VAL A 13 2.15 23.26 3.84
N ILE A 14 2.09 23.60 5.13
CA ILE A 14 1.97 22.61 6.22
C ILE A 14 0.67 21.81 6.07
N ALA A 15 -0.46 22.47 5.81
CA ALA A 15 -1.74 21.80 5.61
C ALA A 15 -1.69 20.83 4.42
N ASN A 16 -1.10 21.25 3.29
CA ASN A 16 -0.95 20.40 2.11
C ASN A 16 -0.07 19.18 2.40
N MET A 17 1.04 19.34 3.13
CA MET A 17 1.90 18.23 3.55
C MET A 17 1.14 17.20 4.42
N ILE A 18 0.33 17.67 5.37
CA ILE A 18 -0.48 16.80 6.24
C ILE A 18 -1.53 16.04 5.43
N ILE A 19 -2.25 16.72 4.53
CA ILE A 19 -3.27 16.11 3.67
C ILE A 19 -2.63 15.05 2.78
N ASN A 20 -1.49 15.39 2.15
CA ASN A 20 -0.78 14.46 1.27
C ASN A 20 -0.33 13.20 2.04
N LYS A 21 0.22 13.36 3.25
CA LYS A 21 0.62 12.22 4.10
C LYS A 21 -0.56 11.31 4.43
N LYS A 22 -1.72 11.86 4.78
CA LYS A 22 -2.96 11.08 5.04
C LYS A 22 -3.42 10.34 3.79
N LYS A 23 -3.40 11.00 2.63
CA LYS A 23 -3.77 10.40 1.34
C LYS A 23 -2.85 9.23 1.00
N ILE A 24 -1.53 9.40 1.12
CA ILE A 24 -0.56 8.34 0.83
C ILE A 24 -0.79 7.14 1.75
N LYS A 25 -0.98 7.34 3.05
CA LYS A 25 -1.29 6.24 3.99
C LYS A 25 -2.56 5.49 3.61
N LEU A 26 -3.61 6.22 3.24
CA LEU A 26 -4.87 5.61 2.82
C LEU A 26 -4.71 4.82 1.51
N ASN A 27 -3.98 5.35 0.54
CA ASN A 27 -3.65 4.66 -0.70
C ASN A 27 -2.83 3.38 -0.45
N SER A 28 -1.84 3.44 0.46
CA SER A 28 -1.10 2.25 0.88
C SER A 28 -2.02 1.20 1.50
N ALA A 29 -2.96 1.61 2.34
CA ALA A 29 -3.93 0.70 2.94
C ALA A 29 -4.84 0.02 1.91
N TYR A 30 -5.29 0.75 0.86
CA TYR A 30 -6.00 0.14 -0.26
C TYR A 30 -5.14 -0.90 -0.97
N ASN A 31 -3.92 -0.53 -1.38
CA ASN A 31 -3.01 -1.41 -2.10
C ASN A 31 -2.72 -2.70 -1.32
N ILE A 32 -2.58 -2.64 0.01
CA ILE A 32 -2.38 -3.83 0.86
C ILE A 32 -3.56 -4.79 0.75
N HIS A 33 -4.79 -4.30 0.89
CA HIS A 33 -5.99 -5.12 0.77
C HIS A 33 -6.16 -5.67 -0.65
N PHE A 34 -5.94 -4.82 -1.66
CA PHE A 34 -6.02 -5.20 -3.07
C PHE A 34 -5.01 -6.30 -3.39
N ALA A 35 -3.76 -6.13 -2.98
CA ALA A 35 -2.71 -7.11 -3.21
C ALA A 35 -3.00 -8.41 -2.49
N LYS A 36 -3.51 -8.38 -1.25
CA LYS A 36 -3.89 -9.61 -0.55
C LYS A 36 -4.98 -10.38 -1.29
N PHE A 37 -6.08 -9.70 -1.61
CA PHE A 37 -7.18 -10.32 -2.34
C PHE A 37 -6.73 -10.85 -3.70
N THR A 38 -5.99 -10.04 -4.47
CA THR A 38 -5.50 -10.43 -5.79
C THR A 38 -4.54 -11.62 -5.69
N PHE A 39 -3.55 -11.57 -4.79
CA PHE A 39 -2.55 -12.61 -4.61
C PHE A 39 -3.19 -13.97 -4.26
N GLU A 40 -4.17 -13.98 -3.36
CA GLU A 40 -4.84 -15.22 -2.96
C GLU A 40 -5.69 -15.84 -4.09
N ASN A 41 -6.14 -15.03 -5.05
CA ASN A 41 -6.87 -15.49 -6.23
C ASN A 41 -5.96 -15.85 -7.43
N GLU A 42 -4.65 -15.61 -7.32
CA GLU A 42 -3.70 -15.91 -8.39
C GLU A 42 -3.25 -17.38 -8.42
N SER A 43 -2.83 -17.82 -9.61
CA SER A 43 -2.23 -19.15 -9.79
C SER A 43 -0.95 -19.30 -8.95
N GLY A 44 -0.57 -20.54 -8.63
CA GLY A 44 0.67 -20.81 -7.88
C GLY A 44 1.92 -20.31 -8.61
N GLU A 45 1.94 -20.39 -9.94
CA GLU A 45 3.05 -19.88 -10.75
C GLU A 45 3.11 -18.35 -10.71
N THR A 46 1.97 -17.66 -10.88
CA THR A 46 1.91 -16.19 -10.81
C THR A 46 2.32 -15.70 -9.44
N ARG A 47 1.83 -16.33 -8.37
CA ARG A 47 2.21 -16.00 -6.98
C ARG A 47 3.72 -16.09 -6.77
N ARG A 48 4.37 -17.11 -7.31
CA ARG A 48 5.84 -17.23 -7.24
C ARG A 48 6.54 -16.07 -7.94
N LYS A 49 6.09 -15.67 -9.14
CA LYS A 49 6.66 -14.52 -9.88
C LYS A 49 6.51 -13.22 -9.10
N ILE A 50 5.34 -12.99 -8.48
CA ILE A 50 5.08 -11.83 -7.63
C ILE A 50 6.03 -11.82 -6.43
N ASP A 51 6.18 -12.95 -5.74
CA ASP A 51 7.05 -13.07 -4.57
C ASP A 51 8.53 -12.84 -4.91
N GLU A 52 9.01 -13.43 -6.01
CA GLU A 52 10.37 -13.23 -6.51
C GLU A 52 10.65 -11.76 -6.85
N LEU A 53 9.74 -11.10 -7.58
CA LEU A 53 9.90 -9.69 -7.93
C LEU A 53 9.82 -8.79 -6.69
N ALA A 54 8.90 -9.04 -5.77
CA ALA A 54 8.80 -8.27 -4.52
C ALA A 54 10.08 -8.34 -3.68
N LYS A 55 10.70 -9.52 -3.59
CA LYS A 55 12.01 -9.70 -2.95
C LYS A 55 13.11 -8.94 -3.68
N ASN A 56 13.12 -8.96 -5.01
CA ASN A 56 14.10 -8.21 -5.81
C ASN A 56 13.96 -6.69 -5.62
N ILE A 57 12.73 -6.17 -5.62
CA ILE A 57 12.45 -4.74 -5.35
C ILE A 57 12.95 -4.35 -3.96
N LEU A 58 12.69 -5.18 -2.95
CA LEU A 58 13.15 -4.93 -1.59
C LEU A 58 14.69 -4.96 -1.52
N LYS A 59 15.35 -5.95 -2.14
CA LYS A 59 16.82 -6.04 -2.22
C LYS A 59 17.46 -4.80 -2.86
N GLY A 60 16.80 -4.19 -3.84
CA GLY A 60 17.27 -2.94 -4.45
C GLY A 60 17.17 -1.70 -3.55
N ARG A 61 16.47 -1.79 -2.41
CA ARG A 61 16.14 -0.65 -1.53
C ARG A 61 16.64 -0.80 -0.09
N THR A 62 17.15 -1.97 0.29
CA THR A 62 17.69 -2.24 1.63
C THR A 62 18.78 -3.31 1.60
N SER A 63 19.44 -3.58 2.73
CA SER A 63 20.41 -4.67 2.84
C SER A 63 19.72 -6.04 2.78
N GLU A 64 20.42 -7.06 2.29
CA GLU A 64 19.88 -8.43 2.20
C GLU A 64 19.40 -8.97 3.57
N GLN A 65 20.09 -8.62 4.66
CA GLN A 65 19.69 -8.97 6.03
C GLN A 65 18.36 -8.31 6.43
N HIS A 66 18.14 -7.04 6.07
CA HIS A 66 16.89 -6.34 6.35
C HIS A 66 15.75 -6.82 5.44
N MET A 67 16.06 -7.22 4.20
CA MET A 67 15.10 -7.86 3.30
C MET A 67 14.62 -9.21 3.88
N VAL A 68 15.57 -10.06 4.28
CA VAL A 68 15.26 -11.35 4.92
C VAL A 68 14.46 -11.12 6.20
N ALA A 69 14.86 -10.19 7.07
CA ALA A 69 14.10 -9.87 8.28
C ALA A 69 12.66 -9.41 7.96
N THR A 70 12.47 -8.54 6.97
CA THR A 70 11.14 -8.02 6.61
C THR A 70 10.18 -9.12 6.13
N PHE A 71 10.64 -10.04 5.28
CA PHE A 71 9.82 -11.17 4.83
C PHE A 71 9.74 -12.30 5.87
N LYS A 72 10.76 -12.46 6.73
CA LYS A 72 10.82 -13.50 7.78
C LYS A 72 9.99 -13.15 9.02
N GLU A 73 9.91 -11.87 9.38
CA GLU A 73 8.98 -11.36 10.40
C GLU A 73 7.51 -11.48 9.96
N ASN A 74 7.29 -11.78 8.67
CA ASN A 74 5.98 -12.04 8.07
C ASN A 74 4.95 -10.96 8.40
N ASN A 75 5.38 -9.68 8.48
CA ASN A 75 4.47 -8.58 8.70
C ASN A 75 3.61 -8.41 7.42
N PRO A 76 2.32 -8.80 7.46
CA PRO A 76 1.52 -8.89 6.25
C PRO A 76 1.34 -7.52 5.59
N ARG A 77 1.33 -6.44 6.38
CA ARG A 77 1.19 -5.07 5.84
C ARG A 77 2.36 -4.70 4.93
N ILE A 78 3.58 -5.06 5.33
CA ILE A 78 4.77 -4.75 4.54
C ILE A 78 4.84 -5.67 3.31
N VAL A 79 4.65 -6.97 3.52
CA VAL A 79 4.67 -7.98 2.44
C VAL A 79 3.67 -7.62 1.34
N PHE A 80 2.41 -7.38 1.68
CA PHE A 80 1.39 -7.04 0.69
C PHE A 80 1.55 -5.63 0.12
N GLY A 81 2.20 -4.71 0.84
CA GLY A 81 2.64 -3.44 0.27
C GLY A 81 3.66 -3.62 -0.87
N PHE A 82 4.60 -4.55 -0.72
CA PHE A 82 5.55 -4.90 -1.79
C PHE A 82 4.91 -5.74 -2.89
N TYR A 83 3.96 -6.62 -2.57
CA TYR A 83 3.23 -7.38 -3.59
C TYR A 83 2.39 -6.47 -4.49
N ALA A 84 1.76 -5.42 -3.94
CA ALA A 84 1.07 -4.43 -4.76
C ALA A 84 2.00 -3.78 -5.80
N LEU A 85 3.22 -3.42 -5.39
CA LEU A 85 4.21 -2.83 -6.28
C LEU A 85 4.70 -3.85 -7.33
N ALA A 86 4.98 -5.08 -6.93
CA ALA A 86 5.39 -6.14 -7.83
C ALA A 86 4.30 -6.48 -8.86
N MET A 87 3.04 -6.59 -8.43
CA MET A 87 1.90 -6.79 -9.34
C MET A 87 1.75 -5.64 -10.33
N SER A 88 1.91 -4.40 -9.86
CA SER A 88 1.90 -3.23 -10.75
C SER A 88 3.03 -3.28 -11.78
N GLU A 89 4.24 -3.72 -11.41
CA GLU A 89 5.37 -3.86 -12.34
C GLU A 89 5.17 -5.05 -13.32
N LEU A 90 4.48 -6.11 -12.90
CA LEU A 90 4.12 -7.25 -13.74
C LEU A 90 2.90 -7.00 -14.64
N GLY A 91 2.22 -5.85 -14.50
CA GLY A 91 0.99 -5.56 -15.24
C GLY A 91 -0.23 -6.35 -14.78
N ILE A 92 -0.21 -6.87 -13.55
CA ILE A 92 -1.34 -7.58 -12.94
C ILE A 92 -2.27 -6.53 -12.32
N GLU A 93 -3.53 -6.46 -12.78
CA GLU A 93 -4.53 -5.54 -12.24
C GLU A 93 -5.12 -6.04 -10.91
N PRO A 94 -5.64 -5.15 -10.04
CA PRO A 94 -6.34 -5.58 -8.84
C PRO A 94 -7.59 -6.42 -9.20
N ALA A 95 -7.76 -7.57 -8.55
CA ALA A 95 -8.90 -8.46 -8.80
C ALA A 95 -10.24 -7.98 -8.17
N LEU A 96 -10.26 -6.80 -7.54
CA LEU A 96 -11.46 -6.25 -6.90
C LEU A 96 -12.29 -5.43 -7.90
N PRO A 97 -13.61 -5.68 -8.01
CA PRO A 97 -14.50 -4.86 -8.82
C PRO A 97 -14.41 -3.37 -8.46
N HIS A 98 -14.63 -2.48 -9.42
CA HIS A 98 -14.58 -1.02 -9.25
C HIS A 98 -13.22 -0.40 -8.88
N PHE A 99 -12.15 -1.20 -8.82
CA PHE A 99 -10.79 -0.74 -8.56
C PHE A 99 -9.80 -1.23 -9.62
N PRO A 100 -9.86 -0.70 -10.86
CA PRO A 100 -9.05 -1.20 -11.98
C PRO A 100 -7.56 -0.87 -11.87
N ASN A 101 -7.16 0.01 -10.95
CA ASN A 101 -5.80 0.52 -10.88
C ASN A 101 -5.24 0.44 -9.46
N TRP A 102 -3.94 0.16 -9.37
CA TRP A 102 -3.15 0.37 -8.16
C TRP A 102 -3.04 1.86 -7.85
N PHE A 103 -3.03 2.22 -6.57
CA PHE A 103 -2.70 3.58 -6.17
C PHE A 103 -1.19 3.82 -6.23
N GLU A 104 -0.76 4.98 -6.74
CA GLU A 104 0.66 5.34 -6.74
C GLU A 104 1.18 5.48 -5.29
N VAL A 105 2.04 4.55 -4.88
CA VAL A 105 2.72 4.57 -3.58
C VAL A 105 4.21 4.30 -3.82
N ARG A 106 5.02 5.36 -3.78
CA ARG A 106 6.46 5.29 -4.07
C ARG A 106 7.26 4.48 -3.04
N ASN A 107 6.77 4.41 -1.80
CA ASN A 107 7.43 3.72 -0.71
C ASN A 107 6.48 2.76 0.02
N PRO A 108 6.58 1.44 -0.25
CA PRO A 108 5.79 0.41 0.43
C PRO A 108 6.01 0.36 1.95
N PHE A 109 7.16 0.83 2.47
CA PHE A 109 7.42 0.91 3.92
C PHE A 109 6.51 1.91 4.64
N ILE A 110 5.75 2.75 3.93
CA ILE A 110 4.71 3.56 4.58
C ILE A 110 3.69 2.67 5.31
N ALA A 111 3.54 1.41 4.88
CA ALA A 111 2.73 0.39 5.54
C ALA A 111 3.25 -0.05 6.92
N SER A 112 4.55 0.15 7.21
CA SER A 112 5.13 -0.14 8.52
C SER A 112 4.89 0.98 9.54
N LEU A 113 4.40 2.14 9.10
CA LEU A 113 3.96 3.23 9.97
C LEU A 113 2.59 2.90 10.58
N ASP A 114 2.18 3.62 11.63
CA ASP A 114 0.81 3.55 12.16
C ASP A 114 -0.22 3.91 11.07
N ILE A 115 -0.75 2.89 10.40
CA ILE A 115 -1.75 2.96 9.32
C ILE A 115 -3.02 2.17 9.66
N ARG A 116 -3.18 1.72 10.91
CA ARG A 116 -4.31 0.86 11.32
C ARG A 116 -5.67 1.51 11.04
N LYS A 117 -5.77 2.82 11.30
CA LYS A 117 -7.00 3.58 11.04
C LYS A 117 -7.33 3.61 9.55
N GLU A 118 -6.31 3.74 8.70
CA GLU A 118 -6.43 3.73 7.26
C GLU A 118 -6.78 2.34 6.72
N LEU A 119 -6.23 1.25 7.28
CA LEU A 119 -6.60 -0.13 6.94
C LEU A 119 -8.08 -0.41 7.19
N ILE A 120 -8.58 -0.03 8.38
CA ILE A 120 -10.01 -0.19 8.73
C ILE A 120 -10.88 0.66 7.79
N LYS A 121 -10.46 1.89 7.49
CA LYS A 121 -11.19 2.79 6.59
C LYS A 121 -11.25 2.24 5.16
N ALA A 122 -10.13 1.76 4.64
CA ALA A 122 -10.04 1.17 3.31
C ALA A 122 -10.92 -0.08 3.22
N LYS A 123 -10.81 -1.02 4.16
CA LYS A 123 -11.67 -2.21 4.26
C LYS A 123 -13.16 -1.86 4.13
N LYS A 124 -13.64 -0.95 4.97
CA LYS A 124 -15.06 -0.52 4.94
C LYS A 124 -15.47 0.08 3.60
N ASP A 125 -14.60 0.87 2.97
CA ASP A 125 -14.92 1.46 1.66
C ASP A 125 -14.93 0.41 0.54
N ILE A 126 -14.00 -0.56 0.59
CA ILE A 126 -13.94 -1.68 -0.35
C ILE A 126 -15.21 -2.53 -0.25
N GLU A 127 -15.54 -3.01 0.94
CA GLU A 127 -16.73 -3.85 1.18
C GLU A 127 -18.00 -3.12 0.72
N ARG A 128 -18.11 -1.82 1.03
CA ARG A 128 -19.25 -1.00 0.61
C ARG A 128 -19.37 -0.84 -0.90
N LYS A 129 -18.25 -0.66 -1.61
CA LYS A 129 -18.25 -0.40 -3.06
C LYS A 129 -18.33 -1.66 -3.90
N THR A 130 -17.73 -2.75 -3.43
CA THR A 130 -17.61 -4.01 -4.18
C THR A 130 -18.66 -5.03 -3.80
N HIS A 131 -19.33 -4.85 -2.64
CA HIS A 131 -20.19 -5.86 -2.01
C HIS A 131 -19.48 -7.19 -1.72
N VAL A 132 -18.15 -7.23 -1.78
CA VAL A 132 -17.34 -8.40 -1.40
C VAL A 132 -17.16 -8.39 0.11
N ASN A 133 -17.60 -9.46 0.77
CA ASN A 133 -17.25 -9.75 2.15
C ASN A 133 -16.10 -10.76 2.16
N TYR A 134 -14.98 -10.43 2.79
CA TYR A 134 -13.75 -11.21 2.74
C TYR A 134 -13.10 -11.29 4.12
N ASP A 135 -13.07 -12.49 4.69
CA ASP A 135 -12.65 -12.67 6.09
C ASP A 135 -11.14 -12.50 6.30
N HIS A 136 -10.35 -12.53 5.23
CA HIS A 136 -8.90 -12.44 5.31
C HIS A 136 -8.39 -11.00 5.16
N TRP A 137 -9.19 -9.94 5.33
CA TRP A 137 -8.64 -8.57 5.32
C TRP A 137 -7.52 -8.38 6.37
N ILE A 138 -6.61 -7.43 6.13
CA ILE A 138 -5.54 -7.07 7.07
C ILE A 138 -5.98 -5.92 7.98
N ASP A 139 -6.02 -6.17 9.29
CA ASP A 139 -6.34 -5.16 10.31
C ASP A 139 -5.10 -4.43 10.86
#